data_AF-A3LR79-F1
#
_entry.id   AF-A3LR79-F1
#
_cell.length_a   1.000
_cell.length_b   1.000
_cell.length_c   1.000
_cell.angle_alpha   90.00
_cell.angle_beta   90.00
_cell.angle_gamma   90.00
#
_symmetry.space_group_name_H-M   'P 1'
#
loop_
_entity.id
_entity.type
_entity.pdbx_description
1 polymer ?
#
loop_
_entity_poly.entity_id
_entity_poly.type
_entity_poly.pdbx_seq_one_letter_code
_entity_poly.pdbx_strand_id
1 'polypeptide(L)'
;MSLIPTAVYSAADLEQPHEFHPGDGDHTTDGQTTQISEVVIKAGGEDRDKPSEARDTPLGHLRAQLTTLQDQINVFLTERMKSEKSAITGKEEDDIERRILDDGVDEDEED
;
A
#
# COMPACT_ATOMS: atom_id res chain seq x y z
N MET A 1 9.58 31.21 -3.56
CA MET A 1 8.76 30.00 -3.68
C MET A 1 9.68 28.81 -3.45
N SER A 2 9.41 28.01 -2.43
CA SER A 2 10.12 26.73 -2.24
C SER A 2 9.47 25.71 -3.18
N LEU A 3 10.27 25.05 -4.02
CA LEU A 3 9.81 23.95 -4.86
C LEU A 3 9.72 22.71 -3.97
N ILE A 4 8.51 22.23 -3.72
CA ILE A 4 8.25 20.98 -3.00
C ILE A 4 8.10 19.83 -4.01
N PRO A 5 8.60 18.62 -3.72
CA PRO A 5 8.43 17.48 -4.62
C PRO A 5 6.98 17.02 -4.60
N THR A 6 6.39 16.80 -5.77
CA THR A 6 5.01 16.32 -5.93
C THR A 6 4.98 15.17 -6.95
N ALA A 7 4.03 14.26 -6.82
CA ALA A 7 3.82 13.19 -7.81
C ALA A 7 2.35 13.09 -8.21
N VAL A 8 2.08 12.60 -9.42
CA VAL A 8 0.72 12.38 -9.91
C VAL A 8 0.64 10.98 -10.47
N TYR A 9 -0.35 10.21 -10.01
CA TYR A 9 -0.64 8.86 -10.48
C TYR A 9 -1.91 8.86 -11.31
N SER A 10 -1.85 8.22 -12.49
CA SER A 10 -2.97 8.05 -13.40
C SER A 10 -3.07 6.60 -13.82
N ALA A 11 -4.28 6.05 -13.80
CA ALA A 11 -4.56 4.69 -14.24
C ALA A 11 -5.92 4.64 -14.97
N ALA A 12 -6.12 3.64 -15.82
CA ALA A 12 -7.30 3.54 -16.69
C ALA A 12 -8.62 3.32 -15.92
N ASP A 13 -8.54 2.84 -14.68
CA ASP A 13 -9.64 2.58 -13.77
C ASP A 13 -9.95 3.77 -12.84
N LEU A 14 -9.14 4.82 -12.86
CA LEU A 14 -9.37 6.04 -12.08
C LEU A 14 -9.98 7.13 -12.96
N GLU A 15 -11.12 7.68 -12.53
CA GLU A 15 -11.77 8.80 -13.22
C GLU A 15 -10.96 10.10 -13.11
N GLN A 16 -10.18 10.25 -12.04
CA GLN A 16 -9.32 11.42 -11.81
C GLN A 16 -7.92 10.97 -11.34
N PRO A 17 -6.85 11.65 -11.78
CA PRO A 17 -5.51 11.39 -11.28
C PRO A 17 -5.43 11.59 -9.78
N HIS A 18 -4.67 10.74 -9.10
CA HIS A 18 -4.37 10.89 -7.69
C HIS A 18 -3.08 11.71 -7.53
N GLU A 19 -3.18 12.85 -6.86
CA GLU A 19 -2.03 13.72 -6.61
C GLU A 19 -1.44 13.46 -5.22
N PHE A 20 -0.13 13.28 -5.16
CA PHE A 20 0.62 13.12 -3.94
C PHE A 20 1.41 14.39 -3.62
N HIS A 21 1.18 14.89 -2.41
CA HIS A 21 1.84 16.06 -1.87
C HIS A 21 2.41 15.68 -0.48
N PRO A 22 3.69 16.00 -0.19
CA PRO A 22 4.29 15.72 1.12
C PRO A 22 3.51 16.40 2.27
N GLY A 23 2.83 17.52 1.97
CA GLY A 23 2.09 18.32 2.94
C GLY A 23 2.99 19.28 3.71
N ASP A 24 2.36 20.07 4.60
CA ASP A 24 3.05 20.92 5.56
C ASP A 24 3.28 20.13 6.85
N GLY A 25 4.54 19.92 7.25
CA GLY A 25 4.86 19.21 8.50
C GLY A 25 6.33 18.78 8.61
N ASP A 26 6.67 18.17 9.74
CA ASP A 26 8.00 17.58 9.94
C ASP A 26 8.11 16.29 9.12
N HIS A 27 9.07 16.26 8.21
CA HIS A 27 9.37 15.10 7.39
C HIS A 27 10.54 14.31 7.98
N THR A 28 10.47 12.99 7.89
CA THR A 28 11.54 12.08 8.33
C THR A 28 12.19 11.40 7.14
N THR A 29 13.46 11.05 7.29
CA THR A 29 14.19 10.22 6.33
C THR A 29 14.09 8.73 6.65
N ASP A 30 13.46 8.39 7.78
CA ASP A 30 13.12 7.04 8.22
C ASP A 30 11.66 6.77 7.85
N GLY A 31 11.43 6.29 6.62
CA GLY A 31 10.09 6.06 6.08
C GLY A 31 9.47 4.78 6.63
N GLN A 32 8.18 4.81 6.97
CA GLN A 32 7.47 3.69 7.57
C GLN A 32 7.44 2.45 6.65
N THR A 33 7.39 2.66 5.34
CA THR A 33 7.36 1.57 4.36
C THR A 33 8.75 1.05 3.99
N THR A 34 9.81 1.73 4.44
CA THR A 34 11.21 1.37 4.17
C THR A 34 11.87 0.57 5.28
N GLN A 35 11.16 0.37 6.40
CA GLN A 35 11.66 -0.38 7.53
C GLN A 35 11.69 -1.88 7.24
N ILE A 36 12.65 -2.55 7.89
CA ILE A 36 12.71 -4.00 7.97
C ILE A 36 11.37 -4.61 8.43
N SER A 37 11.01 -5.78 7.89
CA SER A 37 9.70 -6.39 8.16
C SER A 37 9.46 -6.64 9.65
N GLU A 38 8.20 -6.50 10.10
CA GLU A 38 7.83 -6.73 11.50
C GLU A 38 8.26 -8.10 12.03
N VAL A 39 8.30 -9.11 11.15
CA VAL A 39 8.72 -10.47 11.50
C VAL A 39 10.18 -10.49 11.96
N VAL A 40 11.04 -9.73 11.29
CA VAL A 40 12.47 -9.69 11.61
C VAL A 40 12.74 -8.75 12.80
N ILE A 41 11.96 -7.68 12.95
CA ILE A 41 11.99 -6.84 14.18
C ILE A 41 11.61 -7.68 15.41
N LYS A 42 10.52 -8.47 15.33
CA LYS A 42 10.07 -9.35 16.43
C LYS A 42 11.08 -10.47 16.73
N ALA A 43 11.88 -10.87 15.75
CA ALA A 43 12.97 -11.83 15.92
C ALA A 43 14.26 -11.21 16.52
N GLY A 44 14.25 -9.90 16.86
CA GLY A 44 15.39 -9.19 17.43
C GLY A 44 16.37 -8.65 16.39
N GLY A 45 15.98 -8.56 15.12
CA GLY A 45 16.77 -7.93 14.07
C GLY A 45 16.78 -6.41 14.20
N GLU A 46 17.96 -5.82 14.01
CA GLU A 46 18.17 -4.37 13.98
C GLU A 46 18.39 -3.91 12.53
N ASP A 47 17.74 -2.81 12.15
CA ASP A 47 17.90 -2.21 10.82
C ASP A 47 19.22 -1.43 10.73
N ARG A 48 20.25 -2.10 10.22
CA ARG A 48 21.58 -1.53 10.05
C ARG A 48 21.69 -0.60 8.84
N ASP A 49 20.71 -0.63 7.94
CA ASP A 49 20.67 0.20 6.72
C ASP A 49 19.83 1.47 6.91
N LYS A 50 19.40 1.74 8.16
CA LYS A 50 18.62 2.93 8.52
C LYS A 50 19.27 4.21 7.99
N PRO A 51 18.53 5.04 7.23
CA PRO A 51 19.02 6.32 6.76
C PRO A 51 19.43 7.22 7.94
N SER A 52 20.56 7.91 7.80
CA SER A 52 20.94 9.00 8.70
C SER A 52 19.82 10.04 8.79
N GLU A 53 19.65 10.70 9.93
CA GLU A 53 18.68 11.79 10.06
C GLU A 53 18.94 12.91 9.03
N ALA A 54 17.89 13.62 8.64
CA ALA A 54 18.01 14.80 7.80
C ALA A 54 18.91 15.83 8.48
N ARG A 55 20.07 16.12 7.88
CA ARG A 55 20.86 17.29 8.27
C ARG A 55 20.09 18.55 7.85
N ASP A 56 20.05 19.57 8.69
CA ASP A 56 19.43 20.88 8.42
C ASP A 56 20.14 21.59 7.26
N THR A 57 19.79 21.14 6.06
CA THR A 57 20.37 21.51 4.78
C THR A 57 19.25 21.38 3.75
N PRO A 58 19.27 22.17 2.67
CA PRO A 58 18.24 22.08 1.63
C PRO A 58 18.08 20.66 1.05
N LEU A 59 19.18 19.91 0.92
CA LEU A 59 19.17 18.53 0.46
C LEU A 59 18.61 17.55 1.50
N GLY A 60 18.86 17.80 2.79
CA GLY A 60 18.31 17.01 3.89
C GLY A 60 16.79 17.14 3.99
N HIS A 61 16.27 18.36 3.84
CA HIS A 61 14.83 18.61 3.78
C HIS A 61 14.19 17.98 2.54
N LEU A 62 14.83 18.08 1.38
CA LEU A 62 14.35 17.42 0.16
C LEU A 62 14.30 15.90 0.33
N ARG A 63 15.34 15.30 0.93
CA ARG A 63 15.36 13.85 1.18
C ARG A 63 14.21 13.42 2.08
N ALA A 64 13.97 14.17 3.16
CA ALA A 64 12.87 13.89 4.08
C ALA A 64 11.50 13.98 3.37
N GLN A 65 11.29 15.02 2.57
CA GLN A 65 10.06 15.19 1.78
C GLN A 65 9.86 14.05 0.76
N LEU A 66 10.92 13.62 0.08
CA LEU A 66 10.88 12.49 -0.84
C LEU A 66 10.56 11.18 -0.13
N THR A 67 11.10 10.95 1.07
CA THR A 67 10.77 9.78 1.88
C THR A 67 9.29 9.76 2.27
N THR A 68 8.73 10.90 2.67
CA THR A 68 7.27 11.02 2.92
C THR A 68 6.46 10.67 1.66
N LEU A 69 6.86 11.21 0.51
CA LEU A 69 6.18 10.95 -0.76
C LEU A 69 6.27 9.47 -1.16
N GLN A 70 7.43 8.85 -0.96
CA GLN A 70 7.65 7.42 -1.20
C GLN A 70 6.72 6.56 -0.34
N ASP A 71 6.59 6.87 0.95
CA ASP A 71 5.69 6.14 1.86
C ASP A 71 4.24 6.27 1.41
N GLN A 72 3.79 7.48 1.06
CA GLN A 72 2.42 7.71 0.58
C GLN A 72 2.11 6.88 -0.67
N ILE A 73 3.03 6.85 -1.63
CA ILE A 73 2.88 6.07 -2.87
C ILE A 73 2.85 4.56 -2.55
N ASN A 74 3.75 4.09 -1.68
CA ASN A 74 3.82 2.68 -1.30
C ASN A 74 2.55 2.21 -0.59
N VAL A 75 2.02 3.00 0.35
CA VAL A 75 0.75 2.71 1.02
C VAL A 75 -0.39 2.64 0.01
N PHE A 76 -0.52 3.67 -0.83
CA PHE A 76 -1.59 3.73 -1.83
C PHE A 76 -1.59 2.53 -2.78
N LEU A 77 -0.43 2.18 -3.35
CA LEU A 77 -0.32 1.04 -4.26
C LEU A 77 -0.56 -0.29 -3.54
N THR A 78 -0.08 -0.42 -2.30
CA THR A 78 -0.27 -1.65 -1.51
C THR A 78 -1.74 -1.87 -1.14
N GLU A 79 -2.44 -0.82 -0.72
CA GLU A 79 -3.88 -0.86 -0.45
C GLU A 79 -4.65 -1.24 -1.71
N ARG A 80 -4.31 -0.64 -2.86
CA ARG A 80 -4.95 -0.95 -4.13
C ARG A 80 -4.75 -2.40 -4.56
N MET A 81 -3.53 -2.95 -4.43
CA MET A 81 -3.27 -4.37 -4.69
C MET A 81 -4.05 -5.29 -3.74
N LYS A 82 -4.22 -4.91 -2.47
CA LYS A 82 -5.05 -5.66 -1.53
C LYS A 82 -6.52 -5.65 -1.94
N SER A 83 -7.06 -4.50 -2.32
CA SER A 83 -8.45 -4.39 -2.80
C SER A 83 -8.69 -5.22 -4.06
N GLU A 84 -7.76 -5.18 -5.03
CA GLU A 84 -7.84 -6.01 -6.24
C GLU A 84 -7.76 -7.50 -5.89
N LYS A 85 -6.84 -7.90 -4.99
CA LYS A 85 -6.72 -9.29 -4.56
C LYS A 85 -7.97 -9.78 -3.81
N SER A 86 -8.50 -8.98 -2.89
CA SER A 86 -9.75 -9.29 -2.18
C SER A 86 -10.96 -9.38 -3.11
N ALA A 87 -11.01 -8.55 -4.16
CA ALA A 87 -12.05 -8.63 -5.19
C ALA A 87 -11.94 -9.89 -6.06
N ILE A 88 -10.73 -10.45 -6.22
CA ILE A 88 -10.50 -11.72 -6.90
C ILE A 88 -10.88 -12.89 -5.98
N THR A 89 -10.38 -12.93 -4.75
CA THR A 89 -10.68 -14.03 -3.80
C THR A 89 -12.15 -14.05 -3.38
N GLY A 90 -12.80 -12.91 -3.24
CA GLY A 90 -14.24 -12.86 -2.94
C GLY A 90 -15.10 -13.39 -4.09
N LYS A 91 -14.67 -13.22 -5.34
CA LYS A 91 -15.33 -13.86 -6.50
C LYS A 91 -15.10 -15.36 -6.53
N GLU A 92 -13.90 -15.82 -6.17
CA GLU A 92 -13.63 -17.26 -6.06
C GLU A 92 -14.45 -17.90 -4.92
N GLU A 93 -14.60 -17.24 -3.77
CA GLU A 93 -15.45 -17.71 -2.67
C GLU A 93 -16.94 -17.72 -3.06
N ASP A 94 -17.46 -16.66 -3.69
CA ASP A 94 -18.84 -16.61 -4.20
C ASP A 94 -19.10 -17.70 -5.27
N ASP A 95 -18.14 -17.96 -6.17
CA ASP A 95 -18.26 -19.00 -7.19
C ASP A 95 -18.18 -20.42 -6.59
N ILE A 96 -17.43 -20.61 -5.51
CA ILE A 96 -17.40 -21.87 -4.75
C ILE A 96 -18.72 -22.07 -3.99
N GLU A 97 -19.25 -21.04 -3.33
CA GLU A 97 -20.50 -21.11 -2.57
C GLU A 97 -21.71 -21.38 -3.50
N ARG A 98 -21.75 -20.74 -4.68
CA ARG A 98 -22.78 -21.03 -5.70
C ARG A 98 -22.71 -22.45 -6.23
N ARG A 99 -21.51 -23.00 -6.45
CA ARG A 99 -21.35 -24.40 -6.90
C ARG A 99 -21.78 -25.40 -5.84
N ILE A 100 -21.58 -25.11 -4.56
CA ILE A 100 -22.02 -25.97 -3.46
C ILE A 100 -23.54 -25.96 -3.31
N LEU A 101 -24.20 -24.81 -3.52
CA LEU A 101 -25.66 -24.69 -3.47
C LEU A 101 -26.38 -25.35 -4.66
N ASP A 102 -25.76 -25.36 -5.85
CA ASP A 102 -26.33 -25.95 -7.07
C ASP A 102 -26.13 -27.48 -7.16
N ASP A 103 -25.11 -28.02 -6.47
CA ASP A 103 -24.88 -29.48 -6.33
C ASP A 103 -25.64 -30.09 -5.14
N GLY A 104 -26.55 -29.32 -4.54
CA GLY A 104 -27.56 -29.81 -3.60
C GLY A 104 -28.61 -30.63 -4.33
N VAL A 105 -28.23 -31.86 -4.67
CA VAL A 105 -29.09 -32.89 -5.27
C VAL A 105 -30.44 -32.93 -4.54
N ASP A 106 -31.50 -32.59 -5.27
CA ASP A 106 -32.88 -32.97 -4.97
C ASP A 106 -32.95 -34.51 -4.96
N GLU A 107 -32.59 -35.13 -3.84
CA GLU A 107 -33.01 -36.51 -3.53
C GLU A 107 -34.40 -36.43 -2.91
N ASP A 108 -35.43 -36.22 -3.72
CA ASP A 108 -36.79 -36.67 -3.42
C ASP A 108 -37.63 -36.58 -4.70
N GLU A 109 -37.84 -37.73 -5.36
CA GLU A 109 -39.11 -38.23 -5.93
C GLU A 109 -38.86 -39.18 -7.12
N GLU A 110 -39.13 -40.48 -6.92
CA GLU A 110 -40.01 -41.29 -7.78
C GLU A 110 -40.21 -42.72 -7.20
N ASP A 111 -41.45 -42.95 -6.70
CA ASP A 111 -42.20 -44.20 -6.40
C ASP A 111 -41.60 -45.36 -5.55
#